data_AF-A0A8S1TA99-F1
#
_entry.id   AF-A0A8S1TA99-F1
#
_cell.length_a   1.000
_cell.length_b   1.000
_cell.length_c   1.000
_cell.angle_alpha   90.00
_cell.angle_beta   90.00
_cell.angle_gamma   90.00
#
_symmetry.space_group_name_H-M   'P 1'
#
loop_
_entity.id
_entity.type
_entity.pdbx_description
1 polymer ?
#
loop_
_entity_poly.entity_id
_entity_poly.type
_entity_poly.pdbx_seq_one_letter_code
_entity_poly.pdbx_strand_id
1 'polypeptide(L)'
;MDNPDNYIVNIFKNEIQIKRIRKELKQLEILDRKEFKITFKQLSNNLQIIVEMQPVVPLNQGKPIKFCLYLDNKFPFVFPRVHVLSHLTKPTFADGRDYIEDVLHQQWSPSILLNEIIQKFPQFLDQVRRCKDDRDQLLSLGKYNQDLEYEGQLGLEDVEYFCCKEIIDGKSYQKILQLSNSHILILESQNKVLNLQGYQPTKDLVKVEKIDNSAILTWRSDDNFRQQVLIPQNIDQFMDSILLYKTGSSGKKIQEEEVTLQKFENFEIQKLLDSVTYYEKSLEQELNSQTLNSLMDSYQQAIEYFSAVSDEDFKEYVMRLQTLLGREDVQKILSNKL
;
A
#
# COMPACT_ATOMS: atom_id res chain seq x y z
N MET A 1 -20.67 30.84 -3.72
CA MET A 1 -20.64 29.49 -3.12
C MET A 1 -22.03 28.93 -3.31
N ASP A 2 -22.14 27.80 -4.01
CA ASP A 2 -23.42 27.13 -4.21
C ASP A 2 -24.02 26.74 -2.86
N ASN A 3 -25.33 26.86 -2.72
CA ASN A 3 -26.01 26.51 -1.47
C ASN A 3 -25.91 25.00 -1.24
N PRO A 4 -25.19 24.51 -0.20
CA PRO A 4 -25.02 23.08 0.05
C PRO A 4 -26.35 22.35 0.27
N ASP A 5 -27.42 23.06 0.63
CA ASP A 5 -28.76 22.49 0.77
C ASP A 5 -29.31 21.88 -0.54
N ASN A 6 -28.95 22.44 -1.69
CA ASN A 6 -29.39 21.90 -2.98
C ASN A 6 -28.76 20.53 -3.26
N TYR A 7 -27.53 20.30 -2.80
CA TYR A 7 -26.83 19.03 -2.96
C TYR A 7 -27.47 17.93 -2.11
N ILE A 8 -27.82 18.24 -0.86
CA ILE A 8 -28.34 17.27 0.10
C ILE A 8 -29.68 16.69 -0.37
N VAL A 9 -30.60 17.54 -0.83
CA VAL A 9 -31.95 17.08 -1.24
C VAL A 9 -31.91 16.23 -2.52
N ASN A 10 -30.92 16.46 -3.39
CA ASN A 10 -30.76 15.69 -4.62
C ASN A 10 -30.17 14.28 -4.36
N ILE A 11 -29.34 14.15 -3.33
CA ILE A 11 -28.66 12.88 -3.00
C ILE A 11 -29.48 12.04 -2.03
N PHE A 12 -29.98 12.66 -0.96
CA PHE A 12 -30.61 11.98 0.17
C PHE A 12 -32.12 12.11 0.08
N LYS A 13 -32.81 10.96 0.01
CA LYS A 13 -34.26 10.93 -0.22
C LYS A 13 -35.08 10.97 1.06
N ASN A 14 -34.52 10.55 2.20
CA ASN A 14 -35.23 10.48 3.47
C ASN A 14 -35.07 11.78 4.27
N GLU A 15 -36.18 12.36 4.76
CA GLU A 15 -36.13 13.58 5.57
C GLU A 15 -35.24 13.47 6.82
N ILE A 16 -35.20 12.29 7.45
CA ILE A 16 -34.35 12.02 8.63
C ILE A 16 -32.88 12.10 8.22
N GLN A 17 -32.49 11.52 7.09
CA GLN A 17 -31.13 11.61 6.55
C GLN A 17 -30.77 13.07 6.25
N ILE A 18 -31.64 13.80 5.54
CA ILE A 18 -31.44 15.21 5.19
C ILE A 18 -31.24 16.05 6.47
N LYS A 19 -32.11 15.89 7.47
CA LYS A 19 -32.01 16.63 8.75
C LYS A 19 -30.71 16.28 9.49
N ARG A 20 -30.31 15.01 9.50
CA ARG A 20 -29.06 14.56 10.11
C ARG A 20 -27.86 15.20 9.41
N ILE A 21 -27.78 15.10 8.09
CA ILE A 21 -26.65 15.62 7.31
C ILE A 21 -26.52 17.12 7.46
N ARG A 22 -27.64 17.87 7.38
CA ARG A 22 -27.64 19.32 7.64
C ARG A 22 -27.06 19.67 9.02
N LYS A 23 -27.42 18.88 10.04
CA LYS A 23 -26.87 19.08 11.40
C LYS A 23 -25.37 18.82 11.42
N GLU A 24 -24.90 17.77 10.76
CA GLU A 24 -23.48 17.43 10.72
C GLU A 24 -22.67 18.45 9.91
N LEU A 25 -23.14 18.91 8.76
CA LEU A 25 -22.45 19.95 7.97
C LEU A 25 -22.30 21.26 8.75
N LYS A 26 -23.31 21.66 9.54
CA LYS A 26 -23.19 22.80 10.46
C LYS A 26 -22.12 22.59 11.53
N GLN A 27 -21.91 21.37 12.00
CA GLN A 27 -20.82 21.07 12.95
C GLN A 27 -19.46 21.14 12.25
N LEU A 28 -19.38 20.80 10.97
CA LEU A 28 -18.16 20.93 10.17
C LEU A 28 -17.77 22.40 9.95
N GLU A 29 -18.72 23.31 9.77
CA GLU A 29 -18.44 24.76 9.69
C GLU A 29 -17.73 25.30 10.95
N ILE A 30 -17.96 24.67 12.11
CA ILE A 30 -17.29 25.04 13.37
C ILE A 30 -15.84 24.52 13.37
N LEU A 31 -15.59 23.34 12.79
CA LEU A 31 -14.25 22.76 12.65
C LEU A 31 -13.38 23.50 11.64
N ASP A 32 -13.98 23.98 10.54
CA ASP A 32 -13.34 24.73 9.45
C ASP A 32 -12.58 25.99 9.94
N ARG A 33 -12.95 26.50 11.12
CA ARG A 33 -12.35 27.72 11.69
C ARG A 33 -11.17 27.47 12.63
N LYS A 34 -10.78 26.21 12.84
CA LYS A 34 -9.73 25.84 13.80
C LYS A 34 -8.45 25.43 13.09
N GLU A 35 -8.43 24.22 12.55
CA GLU A 35 -7.23 23.52 12.05
C GLU A 35 -7.44 22.84 10.70
N PHE A 36 -8.68 22.84 10.22
CA PHE A 36 -9.11 22.17 9.00
C PHE A 36 -9.68 23.21 8.05
N LYS A 37 -9.49 23.01 6.75
CA LYS A 37 -10.22 23.73 5.71
C LYS A 37 -11.11 22.73 4.98
N ILE A 38 -12.41 22.95 5.03
CA ILE A 38 -13.42 22.01 4.56
C ILE A 38 -14.08 22.56 3.30
N THR A 39 -14.12 21.75 2.24
CA THR A 39 -14.81 22.08 1.00
C THR A 39 -15.76 20.96 0.62
N PHE A 40 -16.89 21.34 0.00
CA PHE A 40 -17.95 20.41 -0.39
C PHE A 40 -18.03 20.35 -1.91
N LYS A 41 -18.18 19.14 -2.46
CA LYS A 41 -18.40 18.91 -3.88
C LYS A 41 -19.50 17.87 -4.06
N GLN A 42 -20.48 18.18 -4.90
CA GLN A 42 -21.45 17.18 -5.34
C GLN A 42 -20.84 16.34 -6.47
N LEU A 43 -20.93 15.02 -6.35
CA LEU A 43 -20.60 14.06 -7.41
C LEU A 43 -21.88 13.28 -7.70
N SER A 44 -22.53 13.50 -8.86
CA SER A 44 -23.77 12.81 -9.28
C SER A 44 -24.77 12.49 -8.15
N ASN A 45 -24.61 11.34 -7.48
CA ASN A 45 -25.46 10.81 -6.42
C ASN A 45 -24.83 10.76 -5.02
N ASN A 46 -23.73 11.47 -4.80
CA ASN A 46 -22.88 11.38 -3.61
C ASN A 46 -22.37 12.77 -3.18
N LEU A 47 -22.11 12.92 -1.89
CA LEU A 47 -21.52 14.13 -1.32
C LEU A 47 -20.06 13.88 -0.99
N GLN A 48 -19.18 14.67 -1.61
CA GLN A 48 -17.75 14.67 -1.30
C GLN A 48 -17.44 15.81 -0.32
N ILE A 49 -16.77 15.47 0.77
CA ILE A 49 -16.27 16.43 1.77
C ILE A 49 -14.76 16.34 1.77
N ILE A 50 -14.10 17.37 1.23
CA ILE A 50 -12.65 17.45 1.18
C ILE A 50 -12.17 18.23 2.40
N VAL A 51 -11.26 17.63 3.16
CA VAL A 51 -10.70 18.18 4.39
C VAL A 51 -9.21 18.40 4.16
N GLU A 52 -8.80 19.65 4.14
CA GLU A 52 -7.41 20.07 4.01
C GLU A 52 -6.84 20.40 5.40
N MET A 53 -5.70 19.80 5.71
CA MET A 53 -4.98 19.95 6.98
C MET A 53 -3.61 20.57 6.76
N GLN A 54 -3.05 21.13 7.83
CA GLN A 54 -1.68 21.61 7.83
C GLN A 54 -0.68 20.49 7.51
N PRO A 55 0.48 20.83 6.93
CA PRO A 55 1.50 19.85 6.59
C PRO A 55 2.01 19.06 7.80
N VAL A 56 2.32 17.79 7.58
CA VAL A 56 3.10 16.97 8.51
C VAL A 56 4.46 16.72 7.86
N VAL A 57 5.43 17.60 8.13
CA VAL A 57 6.73 17.67 7.43
C VAL A 57 7.40 16.31 7.20
N PRO A 58 7.40 15.35 8.17
CA PRO A 58 7.98 14.02 7.95
C PRO A 58 7.31 13.17 6.87
N LEU A 59 6.07 13.48 6.48
CA LEU A 59 5.28 12.73 5.52
C LEU A 59 5.29 13.45 4.15
N ASN A 60 4.88 14.70 4.12
CA ASN A 60 4.43 15.32 2.87
C ASN A 60 5.23 16.55 2.43
N GLN A 61 6.48 16.66 2.89
CA GLN A 61 7.43 17.69 2.45
C GLN A 61 6.90 19.13 2.59
N GLY A 62 6.04 19.37 3.58
CA GLY A 62 5.52 20.72 3.85
C GLY A 62 4.33 21.16 2.99
N LYS A 63 3.73 20.28 2.17
CA LYS A 63 2.48 20.57 1.44
C LYS A 63 1.24 20.35 2.33
N PRO A 64 0.05 20.88 2.02
CA PRO A 64 -1.16 20.52 2.77
C PRO A 64 -1.54 19.04 2.58
N ILE A 65 -2.14 18.41 3.60
CA ILE A 65 -2.68 17.03 3.49
C ILE A 65 -4.17 17.13 3.20
N LYS A 66 -4.66 16.41 2.18
CA LYS A 66 -6.08 16.33 1.87
C LYS A 66 -6.63 14.94 2.13
N PHE A 67 -7.72 14.90 2.88
CA PHE A 67 -8.61 13.76 3.00
C PHE A 67 -9.91 14.03 2.26
N CYS A 68 -10.59 12.96 1.88
CA CYS A 68 -11.91 12.98 1.28
C CYS A 68 -12.82 12.04 2.05
N LEU A 69 -13.91 12.56 2.61
CA LEU A 69 -15.03 11.75 3.07
C LEU A 69 -16.07 11.68 1.94
N TYR A 70 -16.47 10.47 1.61
CA TYR A 70 -17.46 10.19 0.58
C TYR A 70 -18.73 9.65 1.22
N LEU A 71 -19.83 10.39 1.07
CA LEU A 71 -21.15 10.02 1.59
C LEU A 71 -22.03 9.55 0.44
N ASP A 72 -22.44 8.28 0.49
CA ASP A 72 -23.46 7.75 -0.41
C ASP A 72 -24.87 8.03 0.11
N ASN A 73 -25.88 7.75 -0.71
CA ASN A 73 -27.29 7.94 -0.33
C ASN A 73 -27.78 7.05 0.84
N LYS A 74 -26.96 6.11 1.34
CA LYS A 74 -27.26 5.24 2.47
C LYS A 74 -26.75 5.79 3.79
N PHE A 75 -25.84 6.79 3.78
CA PHE A 75 -25.44 7.50 4.99
C PHE A 75 -26.67 8.09 5.72
N PRO A 76 -26.76 8.03 7.07
CA PRO A 76 -25.77 7.59 8.05
C PRO A 76 -25.86 6.10 8.43
N PHE A 77 -26.69 5.31 7.75
CA PHE A 77 -26.87 3.89 8.09
C PHE A 77 -25.72 3.02 7.61
N VAL A 78 -24.97 3.51 6.63
CA VAL A 78 -23.67 2.98 6.19
C VAL A 78 -22.59 4.01 6.50
N PHE A 79 -21.39 3.54 6.82
CA PHE A 79 -20.25 4.40 7.11
C PHE A 79 -19.84 5.22 5.88
N PRO A 80 -19.29 6.42 6.09
CA PRO A 80 -18.64 7.16 5.01
C PRO A 80 -17.32 6.49 4.64
N ARG A 81 -16.94 6.56 3.36
CA ARG A 81 -15.59 6.13 2.95
C ARG A 81 -14.61 7.26 3.22
N VAL A 82 -13.40 6.93 3.65
CA VAL A 82 -12.33 7.90 3.90
C VAL A 82 -11.16 7.61 2.98
N HIS A 83 -10.85 8.54 2.10
CA HIS A 83 -9.71 8.45 1.19
C HIS A 83 -8.66 9.51 1.54
N VAL A 84 -7.39 9.14 1.43
CA VAL A 84 -6.29 10.11 1.37
C VAL A 84 -6.18 10.55 -0.09
N LEU A 85 -6.10 11.86 -0.34
CA LEU A 85 -5.92 12.41 -1.69
C LEU A 85 -4.48 12.85 -1.97
N SER A 86 -3.76 13.27 -0.93
CA SER A 86 -2.41 13.82 -1.07
C SER A 86 -1.31 12.79 -0.88
N HIS A 87 -0.16 13.06 -1.48
CA HIS A 87 1.05 12.28 -1.22
C HIS A 87 1.47 12.33 0.26
N LEU A 88 1.69 11.16 0.87
CA LEU A 88 2.15 11.04 2.27
C LEU A 88 3.45 10.25 2.43
N THR A 89 3.60 9.13 1.72
CA THR A 89 4.72 8.19 1.90
C THR A 89 4.96 7.41 0.61
N LYS A 90 5.97 6.54 0.61
CA LYS A 90 6.12 5.47 -0.39
C LYS A 90 6.15 4.13 0.35
N PRO A 91 5.11 3.27 0.21
CA PRO A 91 3.98 3.31 -0.72
C PRO A 91 3.01 4.48 -0.45
N THR A 92 2.32 4.94 -1.50
CA THR A 92 1.36 6.05 -1.40
C THR A 92 0.07 5.60 -0.75
N PHE A 93 -0.58 6.54 -0.06
CA PHE A 93 -1.92 6.38 0.50
C PHE A 93 -2.99 6.95 -0.43
N ALA A 94 -2.58 7.78 -1.40
CA ALA A 94 -3.45 8.38 -2.39
C ALA A 94 -3.76 7.41 -3.54
N ASP A 95 -4.07 6.15 -3.23
CA ASP A 95 -4.28 5.05 -4.17
C ASP A 95 -5.73 4.55 -4.21
N GLY A 96 -6.65 5.24 -3.53
CA GLY A 96 -8.08 4.92 -3.52
C GLY A 96 -8.52 3.90 -2.48
N ARG A 97 -7.62 3.43 -1.59
CA ARG A 97 -8.03 2.66 -0.41
C ARG A 97 -8.98 3.47 0.47
N ASP A 98 -9.88 2.77 1.14
CA ASP A 98 -10.75 3.29 2.19
C ASP A 98 -10.10 3.04 3.55
N TYR A 99 -9.82 4.11 4.29
CA TYR A 99 -9.11 4.12 5.57
C TYR A 99 -10.04 4.34 6.76
N ILE A 100 -11.36 4.26 6.58
CA ILE A 100 -12.33 4.55 7.66
C ILE A 100 -12.08 3.71 8.91
N GLU A 101 -11.74 2.43 8.75
CA GLU A 101 -11.48 1.51 9.88
C GLU A 101 -10.19 1.87 10.62
N ASP A 102 -9.14 2.22 9.87
CA ASP A 102 -7.86 2.67 10.43
C ASP A 102 -7.99 4.03 11.11
N VAL A 103 -8.88 4.90 10.65
CA VAL A 103 -9.13 6.20 11.30
C VAL A 103 -9.98 6.02 12.56
N LEU A 104 -11.02 5.18 12.52
CA LEU A 104 -11.98 5.06 13.61
C LEU A 104 -11.46 4.21 14.77
N HIS A 105 -10.77 3.10 14.47
CA HIS A 105 -10.42 2.03 15.41
C HIS A 105 -11.60 1.50 16.23
N GLN A 106 -12.82 1.56 15.69
CA GLN A 106 -14.04 1.06 16.32
C GLN A 106 -15.06 0.67 15.24
N GLN A 107 -16.02 -0.18 15.61
CA GLN A 107 -17.12 -0.53 14.71
C GLN A 107 -17.97 0.70 14.39
N TRP A 108 -18.40 0.82 13.12
CA TRP A 108 -19.32 1.88 12.71
C TRP A 108 -20.64 1.84 13.48
N SER A 109 -21.12 3.01 13.86
CA SER A 109 -22.47 3.24 14.36
C SER A 109 -23.00 4.54 13.78
N PRO A 110 -24.30 4.63 13.41
CA PRO A 110 -24.93 5.88 12.98
C PRO A 110 -24.88 7.01 14.02
N SER A 111 -24.50 6.71 15.27
CA SER A 111 -24.25 7.73 16.29
C SER A 111 -22.99 8.54 16.03
N ILE A 112 -21.98 7.94 15.38
CA ILE A 112 -20.70 8.58 15.06
C ILE A 112 -20.96 9.72 14.07
N LEU A 113 -20.37 10.87 14.34
CA LEU A 113 -20.53 12.10 13.57
C LEU A 113 -19.32 12.36 12.67
N LEU A 114 -19.52 13.03 11.53
CA LEU A 114 -18.47 13.41 10.58
C LEU A 114 -17.36 14.25 11.24
N ASN A 115 -17.72 15.14 12.18
CA ASN A 115 -16.75 15.94 12.91
C ASN A 115 -15.84 15.09 13.80
N GLU A 116 -16.38 14.01 14.40
CA GLU A 116 -15.60 13.07 15.21
C GLU A 116 -14.61 12.27 14.35
N ILE A 117 -15.00 11.92 13.12
CA ILE A 117 -14.11 11.25 12.15
C ILE A 117 -12.94 12.18 11.80
N ILE A 118 -13.25 13.43 11.42
CA ILE A 118 -12.23 14.42 11.01
C ILE A 118 -11.24 14.72 12.14
N GLN A 119 -11.73 14.80 13.38
CA GLN A 119 -10.87 15.00 14.55
C GLN A 119 -9.88 13.85 14.80
N LYS A 120 -10.11 12.66 14.23
CA LYS A 120 -9.19 11.52 14.34
C LYS A 120 -8.09 11.51 13.27
N PHE A 121 -8.17 12.34 12.23
CA PHE A 121 -7.14 12.38 11.17
C PHE A 121 -5.73 12.68 11.69
N PRO A 122 -5.50 13.63 12.63
CA PRO A 122 -4.16 13.84 13.19
C PRO A 122 -3.59 12.57 13.85
N GLN A 123 -4.40 11.84 14.60
CA GLN A 123 -3.99 10.60 15.26
C GLN A 123 -3.63 9.50 14.25
N PHE A 124 -4.43 9.37 13.18
CA PHE A 124 -4.12 8.45 12.08
C PHE A 124 -2.79 8.81 11.41
N LEU A 125 -2.55 10.09 11.11
CA LEU A 125 -1.27 10.54 10.53
C LEU A 125 -0.09 10.30 11.48
N ASP A 126 -0.29 10.43 12.78
CA ASP A 126 0.74 10.09 13.77
C ASP A 126 1.09 8.60 13.77
N GLN A 127 0.11 7.71 13.56
CA GLN A 127 0.36 6.28 13.37
C GLN A 127 1.17 6.05 12.09
N VAL A 128 0.75 6.62 10.96
CA VAL A 128 1.46 6.52 9.67
C VAL A 128 2.91 7.01 9.80
N ARG A 129 3.12 8.10 10.53
CA ARG A 129 4.47 8.63 10.79
C ARG A 129 5.36 7.66 11.55
N ARG A 130 4.82 6.89 12.50
CA ARG A 130 5.60 5.92 13.31
C ARG A 130 6.03 4.71 12.48
N CYS A 131 5.26 4.33 11.47
CA CYS A 131 5.56 3.19 10.59
C CYS A 131 5.98 3.61 9.17
N LYS A 132 6.38 4.87 8.96
CA LYS A 132 6.67 5.42 7.62
C LYS A 132 7.73 4.65 6.83
N ASP A 133 8.61 3.93 7.53
CA ASP A 133 9.72 3.15 6.95
C ASP A 133 9.37 1.65 6.83
N ASP A 134 8.23 1.21 7.37
CA ASP A 134 7.73 -0.17 7.27
C ASP A 134 6.72 -0.29 6.11
N ARG A 135 7.23 -0.69 4.94
CA ARG A 135 6.40 -0.82 3.73
C ARG A 135 5.23 -1.79 3.90
N ASP A 136 5.44 -2.94 4.52
CA ASP A 136 4.39 -3.96 4.61
C ASP A 136 3.29 -3.52 5.57
N GLN A 137 3.66 -2.88 6.69
CA GLN A 137 2.68 -2.27 7.58
C GLN A 137 1.88 -1.18 6.87
N LEU A 138 2.52 -0.28 6.10
CA LEU A 138 1.80 0.76 5.34
C LEU A 138 0.87 0.20 4.26
N LEU A 139 1.21 -0.94 3.64
CA LEU A 139 0.34 -1.63 2.68
C LEU A 139 -0.86 -2.32 3.33
N SER A 140 -0.72 -2.76 4.59
CA SER A 140 -1.80 -3.39 5.35
C SER A 140 -2.92 -2.42 5.78
N LEU A 141 -2.65 -1.12 5.77
CA LEU A 141 -3.63 -0.09 6.11
C LEU A 141 -4.59 0.16 4.95
N GLY A 142 -5.84 0.44 5.27
CA GLY A 142 -6.89 0.69 4.31
C GLY A 142 -7.26 -0.53 3.49
N LYS A 143 -8.42 -0.46 2.84
CA LYS A 143 -8.93 -1.55 2.02
C LYS A 143 -9.55 -1.07 0.73
N TYR A 144 -9.50 -1.93 -0.28
CA TYR A 144 -10.30 -1.76 -1.48
C TYR A 144 -11.62 -2.50 -1.32
N ASN A 145 -12.72 -1.82 -1.65
CA ASN A 145 -14.03 -2.45 -1.68
C ASN A 145 -14.29 -2.94 -3.10
N GLN A 146 -14.07 -4.23 -3.34
CA GLN A 146 -14.39 -4.88 -4.62
C GLN A 146 -15.91 -4.83 -4.88
N ASP A 147 -16.28 -4.83 -6.16
CA ASP A 147 -17.69 -4.80 -6.62
C ASP A 147 -18.51 -3.58 -6.19
N LEU A 148 -17.86 -2.55 -5.64
CA LEU A 148 -18.49 -1.25 -5.39
C LEU A 148 -18.15 -0.26 -6.50
N GLU A 149 -19.06 0.68 -6.70
CA GLU A 149 -18.84 1.89 -7.50
C GLU A 149 -17.59 2.59 -6.98
N TYR A 150 -16.64 2.74 -7.90
CA TYR A 150 -15.37 3.41 -7.75
C TYR A 150 -15.48 4.81 -8.34
N GLU A 151 -15.21 5.81 -7.53
CA GLU A 151 -15.26 7.19 -7.99
C GLU A 151 -13.94 7.53 -8.71
N GLY A 152 -13.98 7.62 -10.04
CA GLY A 152 -12.80 7.92 -10.85
C GLY A 152 -12.29 9.36 -10.68
N GLN A 153 -13.09 10.26 -10.10
CA GLN A 153 -12.75 11.69 -9.94
C GLN A 153 -12.46 12.09 -8.49
N LEU A 154 -11.94 11.18 -7.68
CA LEU A 154 -11.56 11.48 -6.29
C LEU A 154 -10.50 12.58 -6.18
N GLY A 155 -9.66 12.77 -7.22
CA GLY A 155 -8.58 13.76 -7.23
C GLY A 155 -7.33 13.27 -6.51
N LEU A 156 -7.00 11.99 -6.70
CA LEU A 156 -5.81 11.34 -6.16
C LEU A 156 -4.53 11.90 -6.81
N GLU A 157 -3.53 12.28 -6.00
CA GLU A 157 -2.31 12.96 -6.48
C GLU A 157 -1.25 12.01 -7.08
N ASP A 158 -1.20 10.74 -6.66
CA ASP A 158 -0.11 9.79 -6.98
C ASP A 158 -0.55 8.61 -7.86
N VAL A 159 -1.58 8.82 -8.68
CA VAL A 159 -2.10 7.76 -9.55
C VAL A 159 -2.15 8.18 -11.00
N GLU A 160 -1.97 7.19 -11.88
CA GLU A 160 -2.15 7.35 -13.31
C GLU A 160 -3.22 6.40 -13.83
N TYR A 161 -4.01 6.86 -14.79
CA TYR A 161 -5.09 6.07 -15.39
C TYR A 161 -4.77 5.73 -16.83
N PHE A 162 -4.92 4.46 -17.19
CA PHE A 162 -4.69 3.97 -18.55
C PHE A 162 -5.91 3.21 -19.05
N CYS A 163 -6.46 3.65 -20.17
CA CYS A 163 -7.44 2.87 -20.92
C CYS A 163 -6.74 1.76 -21.68
N CYS A 164 -7.11 0.50 -21.41
CA CYS A 164 -6.46 -0.68 -21.95
C CYS A 164 -7.50 -1.69 -22.44
N LYS A 165 -7.09 -2.56 -23.36
CA LYS A 165 -7.79 -3.81 -23.64
C LYS A 165 -7.04 -4.96 -22.99
N GLU A 166 -7.69 -5.72 -22.14
CA GLU A 166 -7.15 -6.97 -21.59
C GLU A 166 -7.53 -8.14 -22.49
N ILE A 167 -6.57 -9.04 -22.76
CA ILE A 167 -6.81 -10.26 -23.53
C ILE A 167 -6.92 -11.45 -22.58
N ILE A 168 -8.10 -12.07 -22.53
CA ILE A 168 -8.41 -13.25 -21.72
C ILE A 168 -8.99 -14.31 -22.65
N ASP A 169 -8.38 -15.48 -22.73
CA ASP A 169 -8.79 -16.59 -23.60
C ASP A 169 -9.04 -16.16 -25.07
N GLY A 170 -8.18 -15.27 -25.58
CA GLY A 170 -8.27 -14.71 -26.93
C GLY A 170 -9.36 -13.65 -27.14
N LYS A 171 -10.17 -13.34 -26.12
CA LYS A 171 -11.18 -12.28 -26.15
C LYS A 171 -10.63 -10.99 -25.55
N SER A 172 -11.05 -9.87 -26.11
CA SER A 172 -10.65 -8.53 -25.65
C SER A 172 -11.73 -7.89 -24.79
N TYR A 173 -11.32 -7.41 -23.61
CA TYR A 173 -12.17 -6.72 -22.65
C TYR A 173 -11.64 -5.32 -22.38
N GLN A 174 -12.50 -4.30 -22.41
CA GLN A 174 -12.10 -2.93 -22.12
C GLN A 174 -11.93 -2.74 -20.61
N LYS A 175 -10.76 -2.27 -20.18
CA LYS A 175 -10.41 -2.02 -18.78
C LYS A 175 -9.79 -0.64 -18.63
N ILE A 176 -9.89 -0.08 -17.43
CA ILE A 176 -9.14 1.10 -17.02
C ILE A 176 -8.22 0.65 -15.90
N LEU A 177 -6.92 0.84 -16.06
CA LEU A 177 -5.94 0.55 -15.02
C LEU A 177 -5.63 1.83 -14.26
N GLN A 178 -5.72 1.79 -12.94
CA GLN A 178 -5.19 2.83 -12.06
C GLN A 178 -3.88 2.33 -11.47
N LEU A 179 -2.78 2.98 -11.81
CA LEU A 179 -1.42 2.61 -11.39
C LEU A 179 -0.96 3.52 -10.26
N SER A 180 -0.31 2.92 -9.27
CA SER A 180 0.38 3.62 -8.19
C SER A 180 1.61 2.80 -7.75
N ASN A 181 2.44 3.37 -6.87
CA ASN A 181 3.58 2.65 -6.29
C ASN A 181 3.20 1.62 -5.20
N SER A 182 1.92 1.52 -4.84
CA SER A 182 1.37 0.56 -3.87
C SER A 182 0.67 -0.60 -4.61
N HIS A 183 -0.33 -0.27 -5.42
CA HIS A 183 -1.20 -1.22 -6.11
C HIS A 183 -1.51 -0.80 -7.55
N ILE A 184 -1.88 -1.80 -8.36
CA ILE A 184 -2.50 -1.63 -9.67
C ILE A 184 -3.95 -2.10 -9.55
N LEU A 185 -4.90 -1.20 -9.80
CA LEU A 185 -6.33 -1.50 -9.78
C LEU A 185 -6.82 -1.73 -11.22
N ILE A 186 -7.71 -2.71 -11.37
CA ILE A 186 -8.36 -3.06 -12.62
C ILE A 186 -9.83 -2.63 -12.50
N LEU A 187 -10.18 -1.59 -13.24
CA LEU A 187 -11.50 -1.00 -13.27
C LEU A 187 -12.22 -1.36 -14.58
N GLU A 188 -13.53 -1.52 -14.51
CA GLU A 188 -14.39 -1.67 -15.68
C GLU A 188 -15.49 -0.61 -15.67
N SER A 189 -15.75 0.00 -16.83
CA SER A 189 -16.83 0.96 -16.98
C SER A 189 -18.12 0.24 -17.36
N GLN A 190 -19.11 0.30 -16.48
CA GLN A 190 -20.46 -0.22 -16.70
C GLN A 190 -21.47 0.91 -16.45
N ASN A 191 -22.32 1.23 -17.44
CA ASN A 191 -23.34 2.28 -17.32
C ASN A 191 -22.81 3.66 -16.86
N LYS A 192 -21.60 4.05 -17.31
CA LYS A 192 -20.89 5.28 -16.90
C LYS A 192 -20.41 5.29 -15.44
N VAL A 193 -20.47 4.15 -14.77
CA VAL A 193 -19.92 3.91 -13.44
C VAL A 193 -18.66 3.07 -13.57
N LEU A 194 -17.61 3.37 -12.81
CA LEU A 194 -16.43 2.53 -12.73
C LEU A 194 -16.62 1.52 -11.61
N ASN A 195 -16.39 0.24 -11.88
CA ASN A 195 -16.42 -0.82 -10.89
C ASN A 195 -15.03 -1.42 -10.73
N LEU A 196 -14.60 -1.62 -9.48
CA LEU A 196 -13.35 -2.31 -9.19
C LEU A 196 -13.51 -3.82 -9.37
N GLN A 197 -12.88 -4.37 -10.40
CA GLN A 197 -12.89 -5.81 -10.70
C GLN A 197 -11.81 -6.58 -9.94
N GLY A 198 -10.70 -5.90 -9.63
CA GLY A 198 -9.61 -6.50 -8.90
C GLY A 198 -8.47 -5.51 -8.68
N TYR A 199 -7.55 -5.86 -7.81
CA TYR A 199 -6.35 -5.08 -7.54
C TYR A 199 -5.20 -6.04 -7.23
N GLN A 200 -3.98 -5.62 -7.53
CA GLN A 200 -2.78 -6.37 -7.21
C GLN A 200 -1.69 -5.45 -6.66
N PRO A 201 -0.97 -5.85 -5.60
CA PRO A 201 0.19 -5.10 -5.13
C PRO A 201 1.26 -4.97 -6.21
N THR A 202 1.81 -3.78 -6.37
CA THR A 202 2.90 -3.55 -7.35
C THR A 202 4.15 -4.38 -7.01
N LYS A 203 4.32 -4.78 -5.74
CA LYS A 203 5.41 -5.68 -5.31
C LYS A 203 5.32 -7.09 -5.91
N ASP A 204 4.13 -7.52 -6.31
CA ASP A 204 3.90 -8.84 -6.90
C ASP A 204 4.13 -8.84 -8.42
N LEU A 205 4.38 -7.67 -9.01
CA LEU A 205 4.72 -7.54 -10.43
C LEU A 205 6.18 -7.91 -10.68
N VAL A 206 6.41 -9.13 -11.17
CA VAL A 206 7.75 -9.71 -11.34
C VAL A 206 8.38 -9.27 -12.66
N LYS A 207 7.62 -9.24 -13.75
CA LYS A 207 8.12 -8.93 -15.09
C LYS A 207 7.13 -8.08 -15.88
N VAL A 208 7.65 -7.18 -16.70
CA VAL A 208 6.89 -6.35 -17.63
C VAL A 208 7.61 -6.41 -18.97
N GLU A 209 6.93 -6.86 -20.02
CA GLU A 209 7.50 -6.98 -21.36
C GLU A 209 6.62 -6.24 -22.36
N LYS A 210 7.25 -5.56 -23.32
CA LYS A 210 6.56 -4.95 -24.46
C LYS A 210 6.72 -5.87 -25.68
N ILE A 211 5.59 -6.30 -26.25
CA ILE A 211 5.55 -7.05 -27.51
C ILE A 211 4.61 -6.29 -28.44
N ASP A 212 5.17 -5.70 -29.49
CA ASP A 212 4.48 -4.78 -30.39
C ASP A 212 3.77 -3.65 -29.61
N ASN A 213 2.43 -3.62 -29.67
CA ASN A 213 1.58 -2.67 -28.95
C ASN A 213 0.96 -3.27 -27.67
N SER A 214 1.43 -4.43 -27.23
CA SER A 214 0.93 -5.12 -26.05
C SER A 214 1.97 -5.08 -24.93
N ALA A 215 1.50 -4.96 -23.70
CA ALA A 215 2.28 -5.18 -22.49
C ALA A 215 1.91 -6.54 -21.89
N ILE A 216 2.90 -7.34 -21.55
CA ILE A 216 2.75 -8.60 -20.82
C ILE A 216 3.25 -8.38 -19.40
N LEU A 217 2.33 -8.47 -18.45
CA LEU A 217 2.62 -8.38 -17.03
C LEU A 217 2.68 -9.79 -16.44
N THR A 218 3.79 -10.13 -15.79
CA THR A 218 3.93 -11.40 -15.06
C THR A 218 3.87 -11.13 -13.57
N TRP A 219 2.89 -11.73 -12.92
CA TRP A 219 2.57 -11.55 -11.52
C TRP A 219 2.97 -12.79 -10.72
N ARG A 220 3.45 -12.58 -9.49
CA ARG A 220 3.60 -13.64 -8.50
C ARG A 220 2.26 -13.88 -7.82
N SER A 221 1.84 -15.13 -7.77
CA SER A 221 0.75 -15.65 -6.94
C SER A 221 1.34 -16.76 -6.09
N ASP A 222 0.87 -16.94 -4.86
CA ASP A 222 1.35 -17.90 -3.84
C ASP A 222 2.40 -18.94 -4.30
N ASP A 223 2.04 -19.83 -5.25
CA ASP A 223 2.95 -20.84 -5.81
C ASP A 223 3.16 -20.78 -7.34
N ASN A 224 2.59 -19.80 -8.05
CA ASN A 224 2.58 -19.75 -9.51
C ASN A 224 2.81 -18.34 -10.08
N PHE A 225 3.16 -18.28 -11.36
CA PHE A 225 3.18 -17.04 -12.11
C PHE A 225 1.91 -16.92 -12.96
N ARG A 226 1.25 -15.75 -12.89
CA ARG A 226 0.13 -15.41 -13.76
C ARG A 226 0.58 -14.38 -14.78
N GLN A 227 0.33 -14.64 -16.05
CA GLN A 227 0.52 -13.64 -17.10
C GLN A 227 -0.78 -12.89 -17.38
N GLN A 228 -0.67 -11.59 -17.61
CA GLN A 228 -1.76 -10.71 -18.01
C GLN A 228 -1.32 -9.95 -19.25
N VAL A 229 -2.10 -10.04 -20.32
CA VAL A 229 -1.80 -9.38 -21.59
C VAL A 229 -2.71 -8.17 -21.74
N LEU A 230 -2.11 -7.00 -21.89
CA LEU A 230 -2.78 -5.71 -21.98
C LEU A 230 -2.38 -5.01 -23.28
N ILE A 231 -3.32 -4.30 -23.88
CA ILE A 231 -3.09 -3.42 -25.03
C ILE A 231 -3.51 -2.01 -24.61
N PRO A 232 -2.58 -1.20 -24.06
CA PRO A 232 -2.86 0.18 -23.67
C PRO A 232 -3.11 1.07 -24.89
N GLN A 233 -3.90 2.13 -24.73
CA GLN A 233 -4.05 3.16 -25.79
C GLN A 233 -2.72 3.86 -26.12
N ASN A 234 -1.86 4.03 -25.12
CA ASN A 234 -0.51 4.58 -25.26
C ASN A 234 0.48 3.63 -24.56
N ILE A 235 1.07 2.72 -25.33
CA ILE A 235 1.96 1.68 -24.79
C ILE A 235 3.24 2.26 -24.19
N ASP A 236 3.83 3.29 -24.81
CA ASP A 236 5.11 3.82 -24.35
C ASP A 236 4.97 4.51 -23.00
N GLN A 237 3.96 5.38 -22.87
CA GLN A 237 3.65 6.02 -21.58
C GLN A 237 3.31 4.98 -20.50
N PHE A 238 2.53 3.95 -20.85
CA PHE A 238 2.19 2.89 -19.92
C PHE A 238 3.43 2.14 -19.42
N MET A 239 4.34 1.78 -20.34
CA MET A 239 5.57 1.07 -20.01
C MET A 239 6.50 1.92 -19.13
N ASP A 240 6.63 3.21 -19.43
CA ASP A 240 7.43 4.13 -18.61
C ASP A 240 6.88 4.23 -17.19
N SER A 241 5.58 4.43 -17.03
CA SER A 241 4.95 4.57 -15.72
C SER A 241 4.99 3.26 -14.91
N ILE A 242 4.68 2.12 -15.54
CA ILE A 242 4.67 0.83 -14.81
C ILE A 242 6.09 0.41 -14.40
N LEU A 243 7.10 0.66 -15.24
CA LEU A 243 8.50 0.40 -14.90
C LEU A 243 8.96 1.35 -13.79
N LEU A 244 8.55 2.61 -13.81
CA LEU A 244 8.84 3.57 -12.75
C LEU A 244 8.26 3.13 -11.40
N TYR A 245 7.02 2.65 -11.37
CA TYR A 245 6.37 2.17 -10.15
C TYR A 245 6.93 0.83 -9.66
N LYS A 246 7.34 -0.05 -10.58
CA LYS A 246 8.00 -1.31 -10.25
C LYS A 246 9.41 -1.10 -9.68
N THR A 247 10.20 -0.21 -10.28
CA THR A 247 11.60 0.02 -9.90
C THR A 247 11.77 1.03 -8.76
N GLY A 248 10.71 1.79 -8.45
CA GLY A 248 10.70 2.74 -7.33
C GLY A 248 11.62 3.93 -7.56
N SER A 249 11.22 4.91 -8.38
CA SER A 249 11.78 6.28 -8.48
C SER A 249 13.32 6.47 -8.51
N SER A 250 14.11 5.42 -8.72
CA SER A 250 15.54 5.51 -8.94
C SER A 250 15.78 5.18 -10.40
N GLY A 251 15.73 6.23 -11.22
CA GLY A 251 16.13 6.18 -12.62
C GLY A 251 17.61 5.81 -12.73
N LYS A 252 17.90 4.53 -12.67
CA LYS A 252 19.02 3.93 -13.41
C LYS A 252 18.37 3.00 -14.41
N LYS A 253 18.62 3.25 -15.71
CA LYS A 253 18.43 2.23 -16.73
C LYS A 253 19.31 1.05 -16.32
N ILE A 254 18.71 0.06 -15.68
CA ILE A 254 19.39 -1.19 -15.41
C ILE A 254 19.42 -1.92 -16.75
N GLN A 255 20.61 -2.11 -17.31
CA GLN A 255 20.77 -2.95 -18.50
C GLN A 255 20.34 -4.37 -18.12
N GLU A 256 19.50 -5.00 -18.94
CA GLU A 256 18.94 -6.35 -18.69
C GLU A 256 20.02 -7.41 -18.41
N GLU A 257 21.25 -7.14 -18.85
CA GLU A 257 22.42 -8.00 -18.69
C GLU A 257 22.99 -8.03 -17.26
N GLU A 258 22.65 -7.08 -16.37
CA GLU A 258 23.17 -7.03 -14.99
C GLU A 258 22.25 -7.68 -13.92
N VAL A 259 21.03 -8.13 -14.27
CA VAL A 259 19.98 -8.35 -13.24
C VAL A 259 19.71 -9.79 -12.87
N THR A 260 20.01 -10.78 -13.71
CA THR A 260 19.27 -12.04 -13.60
C THR A 260 19.89 -13.12 -12.71
N LEU A 261 21.16 -13.03 -12.32
CA LEU A 261 21.79 -14.07 -11.48
C LEU A 261 22.50 -13.50 -10.25
N GLN A 262 23.39 -12.52 -10.41
CA GLN A 262 24.15 -11.96 -9.28
C GLN A 262 23.30 -11.18 -8.27
N LYS A 263 22.19 -10.55 -8.67
CA LYS A 263 21.33 -9.78 -7.75
C LYS A 263 20.43 -10.65 -6.88
N PHE A 264 19.97 -11.78 -7.38
CA PHE A 264 19.16 -12.73 -6.60
C PHE A 264 20.04 -13.46 -5.60
N GLU A 265 21.22 -13.89 -6.02
CA GLU A 265 22.26 -14.44 -5.14
C GLU A 265 22.66 -13.40 -4.07
N ASN A 266 22.87 -12.13 -4.44
CA ASN A 266 23.24 -11.06 -3.50
C ASN A 266 22.11 -10.60 -2.56
N PHE A 267 20.83 -10.73 -2.94
CA PHE A 267 19.70 -10.36 -2.07
C PHE A 267 19.37 -11.44 -1.05
N GLU A 268 19.45 -12.71 -1.46
CA GLU A 268 19.24 -13.84 -0.56
C GLU A 268 20.39 -13.95 0.45
N ILE A 269 21.63 -13.72 0.02
CA ILE A 269 22.76 -13.63 0.97
C ILE A 269 22.61 -12.44 1.90
N GLN A 270 22.18 -11.25 1.44
CA GLN A 270 22.02 -10.10 2.34
C GLN A 270 21.00 -10.39 3.45
N LYS A 271 19.88 -11.06 3.13
CA LYS A 271 18.90 -11.51 4.13
C LYS A 271 19.47 -12.51 5.11
N LEU A 272 20.30 -13.43 4.64
CA LEU A 272 21.01 -14.39 5.49
C LEU A 272 21.99 -13.67 6.42
N LEU A 273 22.77 -12.71 5.92
CA LEU A 273 23.71 -11.90 6.69
C LEU A 273 23.00 -11.00 7.72
N ASP A 274 21.86 -10.43 7.35
CA ASP A 274 21.02 -9.64 8.26
C ASP A 274 20.45 -10.55 9.38
N SER A 275 20.09 -11.78 9.06
CA SER A 275 19.61 -12.79 10.02
C SER A 275 20.71 -13.24 10.97
N VAL A 276 21.93 -13.50 10.46
CA VAL A 276 23.12 -13.78 11.29
C VAL A 276 23.35 -12.63 12.26
N THR A 277 23.37 -11.39 11.77
CA THR A 277 23.60 -10.19 12.59
C THR A 277 22.51 -10.02 13.65
N TYR A 278 21.25 -10.27 13.28
CA TYR A 278 20.11 -10.19 14.20
C TYR A 278 20.21 -11.24 15.31
N TYR A 279 20.51 -12.49 14.98
CA TYR A 279 20.61 -13.56 15.96
C TYR A 279 21.87 -13.47 16.83
N GLU A 280 23.00 -13.00 16.30
CA GLU A 280 24.21 -12.68 17.07
C GLU A 280 23.87 -11.65 18.17
N LYS A 281 23.26 -10.53 17.80
CA LYS A 281 22.84 -9.49 18.76
C LYS A 281 21.79 -9.98 19.75
N SER A 282 20.87 -10.81 19.29
CA SER A 282 19.82 -11.35 20.15
C SER A 282 20.40 -12.33 21.20
N LEU A 283 21.40 -13.14 20.83
CA LEU A 283 22.10 -14.03 21.77
C LEU A 283 23.03 -13.28 22.74
N GLU A 284 23.56 -12.12 22.35
CA GLU A 284 24.28 -11.23 23.28
C GLU A 284 23.36 -10.67 24.37
N GLN A 285 22.09 -10.43 24.04
CA GLN A 285 21.09 -9.90 24.97
C GLN A 285 20.47 -10.99 25.86
N GLU A 286 20.06 -12.11 25.26
CA GLU A 286 19.44 -13.22 25.98
C GLU A 286 19.74 -14.57 25.31
N LEU A 287 20.38 -15.47 26.06
CA LEU A 287 20.75 -16.78 25.57
C LEU A 287 19.53 -17.73 25.57
N ASN A 288 18.87 -17.88 24.42
CA ASN A 288 17.74 -18.78 24.20
C ASN A 288 18.10 -19.91 23.22
N SER A 289 17.68 -21.13 23.55
CA SER A 289 17.87 -22.33 22.72
C SER A 289 17.27 -22.25 21.31
N GLN A 290 16.22 -21.45 21.11
CA GLN A 290 15.62 -21.24 19.78
C GLN A 290 16.50 -20.31 18.94
N THR A 291 16.88 -19.16 19.49
CA THR A 291 17.78 -18.20 18.85
C THR A 291 19.15 -18.82 18.53
N LEU A 292 19.65 -19.67 19.42
CA LEU A 292 20.90 -20.42 19.24
C LEU A 292 20.81 -21.37 18.04
N ASN A 293 19.74 -22.17 17.96
CA ASN A 293 19.53 -23.08 16.83
C ASN A 293 19.40 -22.31 15.51
N SER A 294 18.62 -21.21 15.50
CA SER A 294 18.44 -20.39 14.31
C SER A 294 19.75 -19.70 13.86
N LEU A 295 20.62 -19.31 14.79
CA LEU A 295 21.96 -18.81 14.44
C LEU A 295 22.85 -19.90 13.86
N MET A 296 22.84 -21.11 14.45
CA MET A 296 23.60 -22.25 13.93
C MET A 296 23.16 -22.62 12.51
N ASP A 297 21.85 -22.65 12.26
CA ASP A 297 21.29 -22.91 10.93
C ASP A 297 21.70 -21.82 9.93
N SER A 298 21.69 -20.56 10.36
CA SER A 298 22.09 -19.41 9.53
C SER A 298 23.60 -19.43 9.21
N TYR A 299 24.45 -19.80 10.16
CA TYR A 299 25.88 -20.01 9.89
C TYR A 299 26.12 -21.16 8.94
N GLN A 300 25.42 -22.29 9.10
CA GLN A 300 25.55 -23.44 8.21
C GLN A 300 25.16 -23.08 6.77
N GLN A 301 24.05 -22.36 6.59
CA GLN A 301 23.63 -21.85 5.28
C GLN A 301 24.65 -20.88 4.67
N ALA A 302 25.27 -20.02 5.49
CA ALA A 302 26.29 -19.08 5.00
C ALA A 302 27.56 -19.82 4.56
N ILE A 303 27.99 -20.83 5.32
CA ILE A 303 29.13 -21.69 4.96
C ILE A 303 28.85 -22.43 3.65
N GLU A 304 27.67 -23.04 3.51
CA GLU A 304 27.27 -23.74 2.29
C GLU A 304 27.25 -22.82 1.08
N TYR A 305 26.66 -21.63 1.23
CA TYR A 305 26.62 -20.63 0.17
C TYR A 305 28.02 -20.19 -0.26
N PHE A 306 28.83 -19.65 0.67
CA PHE A 306 30.15 -19.11 0.35
C PHE A 306 31.13 -20.19 -0.13
N SER A 307 31.01 -21.43 0.38
CA SER A 307 31.80 -22.56 -0.13
C SER A 307 31.40 -22.98 -1.56
N ALA A 308 30.11 -22.94 -1.90
CA ALA A 308 29.62 -23.27 -3.24
C ALA A 308 30.07 -22.26 -4.29
N VAL A 309 30.20 -20.97 -3.93
CA VAL A 309 30.73 -19.92 -4.81
C VAL A 309 32.26 -19.76 -4.74
N SER A 310 32.96 -20.65 -4.02
CA SER A 310 34.41 -20.61 -3.81
C SER A 310 34.93 -19.27 -3.21
N ASP A 311 34.10 -18.62 -2.40
CA ASP A 311 34.44 -17.39 -1.69
C ASP A 311 35.07 -17.71 -0.33
N GLU A 312 36.25 -17.15 -0.05
CA GLU A 312 37.04 -17.41 1.15
C GLU A 312 36.32 -17.00 2.46
N ASP A 313 35.28 -16.16 2.38
CA ASP A 313 34.46 -15.74 3.51
C ASP A 313 33.78 -16.91 4.24
N PHE A 314 33.59 -18.08 3.59
CA PHE A 314 33.05 -19.26 4.29
C PHE A 314 33.91 -19.63 5.51
N LYS A 315 35.24 -19.41 5.46
CA LYS A 315 36.14 -19.73 6.57
C LYS A 315 35.85 -18.89 7.81
N GLU A 316 35.40 -17.65 7.62
CA GLU A 316 35.00 -16.77 8.70
C GLU A 316 33.77 -17.35 9.43
N TYR A 317 32.75 -17.78 8.68
CA TYR A 317 31.54 -18.36 9.28
C TYR A 317 31.80 -19.72 9.93
N VAL A 318 32.71 -20.54 9.40
CA VAL A 318 33.18 -21.77 10.07
C VAL A 318 33.81 -21.42 11.42
N MET A 319 34.70 -20.42 11.47
CA MET A 319 35.36 -20.02 12.71
C MET A 319 34.36 -19.44 13.73
N ARG A 320 33.39 -18.63 13.27
CA ARG A 320 32.33 -18.08 14.12
C ARG A 320 31.44 -19.19 14.71
N LEU A 321 31.05 -20.18 13.91
CA LEU A 321 30.30 -21.34 14.39
C LEU A 321 31.13 -22.17 15.40
N GLN A 322 32.41 -22.43 15.11
CA GLN A 322 33.29 -23.12 16.05
C GLN A 322 33.46 -22.36 17.36
N THR A 323 33.57 -21.03 17.30
CA THR A 323 33.67 -20.16 18.48
C THR A 323 32.38 -20.19 19.30
N LEU A 324 31.22 -20.11 18.65
CA LEU A 324 29.91 -20.21 19.30
C LEU A 324 29.75 -21.56 20.03
N LEU A 325 30.08 -22.66 19.36
CA LEU A 325 30.05 -24.00 19.95
C LEU A 325 31.12 -24.19 21.04
N GLY A 326 32.21 -23.42 21.03
CA GLY A 326 33.23 -23.46 22.07
C GLY A 326 32.82 -22.79 23.39
N ARG A 327 31.72 -22.05 23.44
CA ARG A 327 31.28 -21.35 24.66
C ARG A 327 30.66 -22.31 25.68
N GLU A 328 31.06 -22.19 26.94
CA GLU A 328 30.58 -23.06 28.04
C GLU A 328 29.07 -22.94 28.31
N ASP A 329 28.49 -21.76 28.13
CA ASP A 329 27.06 -21.50 28.33
C ASP A 329 26.19 -22.11 27.22
N VAL A 330 26.67 -22.03 25.97
CA VAL A 330 26.07 -22.69 24.80
C VAL A 330 26.11 -24.21 24.98
N GLN A 331 27.26 -24.76 25.39
CA GLN A 331 27.41 -26.19 25.65
C GLN A 331 26.42 -26.70 26.71
N LYS A 332 26.15 -25.93 27.77
CA LYS A 332 25.14 -26.27 28.79
C LYS A 332 23.71 -26.31 28.24
N ILE A 333 23.37 -25.41 27.33
CA ILE A 333 22.05 -25.40 26.67
C ILE A 333 21.90 -26.58 25.71
N LEU A 334 22.96 -26.89 24.95
CA LEU A 334 22.96 -28.01 24.03
C LEU A 334 22.97 -29.36 24.76
N SER A 335 23.66 -29.47 25.91
CA SER A 335 23.66 -30.69 26.74
C SER A 335 22.35 -30.92 27.49
N ASN A 336 21.58 -29.87 27.81
CA ASN A 336 20.25 -30.02 28.40
C ASN A 336 19.16 -30.51 27.41
N LYS A 337 19.51 -30.64 26.12
CA LYS A 337 18.64 -31.26 25.09
C LYS A 337 18.94 -32.75 24.87
N LEU A 338 19.91 -33.35 25.57
CA LEU A 338 20.29 -34.77 25.47
C LEU A 338 19.78 -35.61 26.64
#